data_AF-A0A671KW94-F1
#
_entry.id   AF-A0A671KW94-F1
#
_cell.length_a   1.000
_cell.length_b   1.000
_cell.length_c   1.000
_cell.angle_alpha   90.00
_cell.angle_beta   90.00
_cell.angle_gamma   90.00
#
_symmetry.space_group_name_H-M   'P 1'
#
loop_
_entity.id
_entity.type
_entity.pdbx_description
1 polymer ?
#
loop_
_entity_poly.entity_id
_entity_poly.type
_entity_poly.pdbx_seq_one_letter_code
_entity_poly.pdbx_strand_id
1 'polypeptide(L)' 'MLSSANTLPKLYLSVIEDVIESIRELFCDEGVEERVLDNLRQSLTAALMSM' A
#
# COMPACT_ATOMS: atom_id res chain seq x y z
N MET A 1 24.78 0.31 14.61
CA MET A 1 24.34 1.18 13.50
C MET A 1 23.28 0.41 12.74
N LEU A 2 21.99 0.70 12.97
CA LEU A 2 20.90 0.05 12.25
C LEU A 2 20.95 0.55 10.80
N SER A 3 21.28 -0.33 9.88
CA SER A 3 21.42 -0.02 8.45
C SER A 3 20.11 0.53 7.90
N SER A 4 20.01 1.86 7.84
CA SER A 4 18.81 2.61 7.46
C SER A 4 18.29 2.23 6.05
N ALA A 5 19.18 1.71 5.20
CA ALA A 5 18.85 1.26 3.85
C ALA A 5 17.85 0.09 3.81
N ASN A 6 17.83 -0.79 4.83
CA ASN A 6 16.96 -1.98 4.83
C ASN A 6 15.63 -1.77 5.58
N THR A 7 15.45 -0.59 6.19
CA THR A 7 14.23 -0.21 6.94
C THR A 7 13.27 0.62 6.12
N LEU A 8 13.75 1.43 5.16
CA LEU A 8 12.89 2.25 4.31
C LEU A 8 11.87 1.41 3.51
N PRO A 9 12.29 0.35 2.78
CA PRO A 9 11.34 -0.47 2.03
C PRO A 9 10.26 -1.09 2.92
N LYS A 10 10.64 -1.53 4.13
CA LYS A 10 9.70 -2.11 5.11
C LYS A 10 8.72 -1.08 5.66
N LEU A 11 9.19 0.14 5.91
CA LEU A 11 8.34 1.23 6.38
C LEU A 11 7.32 1.62 5.30
N TYR A 12 7.75 1.77 4.05
CA TYR A 12 6.83 2.11 2.97
C TYR A 12 5.79 1.02 2.72
N LEU A 13 6.17 -0.25 2.76
CA LEU A 13 5.22 -1.36 2.68
C LEU A 13 4.22 -1.34 3.83
N SER A 14 4.68 -1.11 5.07
CA SER A 14 3.78 -0.98 6.23
C SER A 14 2.77 0.16 6.04
N VAL A 15 3.23 1.33 5.60
CA VAL A 15 2.35 2.49 5.37
C VAL A 15 1.36 2.20 4.24
N ILE A 16 1.76 1.50 3.18
CA ILE A 16 0.82 1.07 2.13
C ILE A 16 -0.27 0.18 2.71
N GLU A 17 0.10 -0.86 3.46
CA GLU A 17 -0.88 -1.77 4.06
C GLU A 17 -1.84 -1.02 5.00
N ASP A 18 -1.32 -0.12 5.85
CA ASP A 18 -2.14 0.70 6.74
C ASP A 18 -3.13 1.60 5.98
N VAL A 19 -2.68 2.22 4.87
CA VAL A 19 -3.54 3.06 4.01
C VAL A 19 -4.59 2.23 3.30
N ILE A 20 -4.22 1.09 2.73
CA ILE A 20 -5.14 0.19 2.03
C ILE A 20 -6.24 -0.30 2.97
N GLU A 21 -5.87 -0.66 4.21
CA GLU A 21 -6.86 -1.08 5.20
C GLU A 21 -7.76 0.08 5.63
N SER A 22 -7.19 1.28 5.84
CA SER A 22 -7.97 2.47 6.25
C SER A 22 -9.00 2.92 5.22
N ILE A 23 -8.81 2.64 3.93
CA ILE A 23 -9.75 3.04 2.86
C ILE A 23 -10.63 1.89 2.37
N ARG A 24 -10.46 0.68 2.92
CA ARG A 24 -11.22 -0.51 2.51
C ARG A 24 -12.73 -0.33 2.70
N GLU A 25 -13.15 0.16 3.86
CA GLU A 25 -14.56 0.44 4.15
C GLU A 25 -15.11 1.52 3.22
N LEU A 26 -14.34 2.58 2.96
CA LEU A 26 -14.73 3.64 2.02
C LEU A 26 -14.98 3.08 0.61
N PHE A 27 -14.13 2.18 0.12
CA PHE A 27 -14.33 1.54 -1.18
C PHE A 27 -15.59 0.67 -1.19
N CYS A 28 -15.86 -0.04 -0.09
CA CYS A 28 -17.06 -0.85 0.07
C CYS A 28 -18.33 0.01 0.06
N ASP A 29 -18.33 1.11 0.82
CA ASP A 29 -19.46 2.04 0.93
C ASP A 29 -19.80 2.70 -0.41
N GLU A 30 -18.78 3.01 -1.20
CA GLU A 30 -18.92 3.55 -2.56
C GLU A 30 -19.27 2.47 -3.61
N GLY A 31 -19.41 1.20 -3.21
CA GLY A 31 -19.70 0.09 -4.10
C GLY A 31 -18.58 -0.23 -5.09
N VAL A 32 -17.34 0.16 -4.77
CA VAL A 32 -16.16 -0.11 -5.56
C VAL A 32 -15.73 -1.56 -5.36
N GLU A 33 -15.48 -2.26 -6.47
CA GLU A 33 -15.07 -3.66 -6.41
C GLU A 33 -13.73 -3.84 -5.71
N GLU A 34 -13.61 -4.86 -4.86
CA GLU A 34 -12.40 -5.16 -4.08
C GLU A 34 -11.14 -5.30 -4.96
N ARG A 35 -11.30 -5.82 -6.19
CA ARG A 35 -10.22 -5.91 -7.19
C ARG A 35 -9.56 -4.55 -7.50
N VAL A 36 -10.29 -3.44 -7.38
CA VAL A 36 -9.76 -2.09 -7.63
C VAL A 36 -8.84 -1.67 -6.48
N LEU A 37 -9.20 -2.00 -5.24
CA LEU A 37 -8.35 -1.77 -4.07
C LEU A 37 -7.06 -2.62 -4.14
N ASP A 38 -7.17 -3.88 -4.58
CA ASP A 38 -6.01 -4.73 -4.85
C ASP A 38 -5.10 -4.16 -5.94
N ASN A 39 -5.68 -3.66 -7.04
CA ASN A 39 -4.92 -3.03 -8.12
C ASN A 39 -4.21 -1.76 -7.65
N LEU A 40 -4.84 -0.97 -6.77
CA LEU A 40 -4.24 0.21 -6.17
C LEU A 40 -3.01 -0.16 -5.32
N ARG A 41 -3.14 -1.18 -4.48
CA ARG A 41 -2.03 -1.71 -3.67
C ARG A 41 -0.86 -2.18 -4.55
N GLN A 42 -1.15 -2.95 -5.59
CA GLN A 42 -0.14 -3.46 -6.52
C GLN A 42 0.57 -2.31 -7.26
N SER A 43 -0.18 -1.31 -7.72
CA SER A 43 0.37 -0.15 -8.44
C SER A 43 1.28 0.70 -7.56
N LEU A 44 0.90 0.96 -6.31
CA LEU A 44 1.73 1.67 -5.32
C LEU A 44 3.02 0.89 -5.00
N THR A 45 2.90 -0.42 -4.80
CA THR A 45 4.06 -1.29 -4.51
C THR A 45 5.03 -1.32 -5.70
N ALA A 46 4.51 -1.46 -6.93
CA ALA A 46 5.33 -1.46 -8.14
C ALA A 46 6.03 -0.11 -8.35
N ALA A 47 5.35 1.00 -8.06
CA ALA A 47 5.94 2.34 -8.14
C ALA A 47 7.10 2.51 -7.15
N LEU A 48 6.98 2.02 -5.91
CA LEU A 48 8.10 2.07 -4.95
C LEU A 48 9.28 1.20 -5.38
N MET A 49 9.03 0.05 -6.00
CA MET A 49 10.09 -0.84 -6.46
C MET A 49 10.82 -0.33 -7.71
N SER A 50 10.24 0.62 -8.44
CA SER A 50 10.86 1.23 -9.62
C SER A 50 11.61 2.53 -9.32
N MET A 51 11.59 3.01 -8.07
CA MET A 51 12.28 4.22 -7.61
C MET A 51 13.74 3.97 -7.19
#